data_AF-A0A5M8SUK1-F1
#
_entry.id   AF-A0A5M8SUK1-F1
#
_cell.length_a   1.000
_cell.length_b   1.000
_cell.length_c   1.000
_cell.angle_alpha   90.00
_cell.angle_beta   90.00
_cell.angle_gamma   90.00
#
_symmetry.space_group_name_H-M   'P 1'
#
loop_
_entity.id
_entity.type
_entity.pdbx_description
1 polymer ?
#
loop_
_entity_poly.entity_id
_entity_poly.type
_entity_poly.pdbx_seq_one_letter_code
_entity_poly.pdbx_strand_id
1 'polypeptide(L)'
;MLSIAVSSYRYQSRRSDESLREKLTRLAREKPLYGYRRLQVLVEREGERVNHKRLWRVYREAGLCLKRKKRRHCIRIGLPRPY
;
A
#
# COMPACT_ATOMS: atom_id res chain seq x y z
N MET A 1 29.31 10.20 17.99
CA MET A 1 29.39 10.19 16.50
C MET A 1 29.05 8.77 16.04
N LEU A 2 27.95 8.56 15.31
CA LEU A 2 27.60 7.23 14.81
C LEU A 2 28.57 6.85 13.68
N SER A 3 29.46 5.90 13.96
CA SER A 3 30.48 5.36 13.05
C SER A 3 29.85 4.39 12.04
N ILE A 4 29.10 4.93 11.09
CA ILE A 4 28.58 4.19 9.94
C ILE A 4 29.43 4.51 8.71
N ALA A 5 29.94 3.48 8.03
CA ALA A 5 30.70 3.62 6.80
C ALA A 5 29.85 4.30 5.70
N VAL A 6 30.44 5.24 4.96
CA VAL A 6 29.77 6.03 3.90
C VAL A 6 29.13 5.14 2.82
N SER A 7 29.73 3.98 2.55
CA SER A 7 29.22 2.97 1.62
C SER A 7 27.88 2.37 2.06
N SER A 8 27.68 2.19 3.36
CA SER A 8 26.43 1.72 3.94
C SER A 8 25.39 2.83 3.96
N TYR A 9 25.81 4.06 4.27
CA TYR A 9 24.92 5.23 4.26
C TYR A 9 24.33 5.54 2.87
N ARG A 10 25.10 5.28 1.80
CA ARG A 10 24.67 5.53 0.40
C ARG A 10 24.12 4.30 -0.32
N TYR A 11 23.97 3.16 0.37
CA TYR A 11 23.47 1.95 -0.28
C TYR A 11 22.01 2.13 -0.71
N GLN A 12 21.77 2.18 -2.01
CA GLN A 12 20.45 2.09 -2.61
C GLN A 12 20.30 0.72 -3.27
N SER A 13 19.30 -0.05 -2.87
CA SER A 13 19.08 -1.37 -3.46
C SER A 13 18.65 -1.21 -4.93
N ARG A 14 19.51 -1.56 -5.88
CA ARG A 14 19.27 -1.54 -7.34
C ARG A 14 18.38 -2.69 -7.82
N ARG A 15 17.38 -3.10 -7.03
CA ARG A 15 16.47 -4.18 -7.45
C ARG A 15 15.37 -3.57 -8.32
N SER A 16 15.25 -4.06 -9.56
CA SER A 16 14.20 -3.65 -10.49
C SER A 16 12.85 -4.21 -10.02
N ASP A 17 12.16 -3.45 -9.18
CA ASP A 17 10.79 -3.74 -8.75
C ASP A 17 9.74 -3.09 -9.66
N GLU A 18 10.15 -2.50 -10.79
CA GLU A 18 9.27 -1.76 -11.71
C GLU A 18 8.17 -2.65 -12.31
N SER A 19 8.51 -3.88 -12.74
CA SER A 19 7.52 -4.82 -13.27
C SER A 19 6.43 -5.19 -12.25
N LEU A 20 6.84 -5.39 -10.99
CA LEU A 20 5.92 -5.67 -9.89
C LEU A 20 5.07 -4.44 -9.56
N ARG A 21 5.64 -3.24 -9.64
CA ARG A 21 4.94 -1.98 -9.42
C ARG A 21 3.88 -1.73 -10.48
N GLU A 22 4.18 -1.96 -11.75
CA GLU A 22 3.23 -1.82 -12.86
C GLU A 22 2.05 -2.78 -12.70
N LYS A 23 2.32 -4.06 -12.40
CA LYS A 23 1.27 -5.06 -12.12
C LYS A 23 0.40 -4.67 -10.93
N LEU A 24 1.00 -4.30 -9.81
CA LEU A 24 0.27 -3.86 -8.62
C LEU A 24 -0.58 -2.62 -8.91
N THR A 25 -0.07 -1.68 -9.71
CA THR A 25 -0.80 -0.48 -10.11
C THR A 25 -1.99 -0.83 -10.99
N ARG A 26 -1.82 -1.75 -11.94
CA ARG A 26 -2.91 -2.28 -12.78
C ARG A 26 -3.99 -2.96 -11.94
N LEU A 27 -3.61 -3.90 -11.08
CA LEU A 27 -4.55 -4.62 -10.21
C LEU A 27 -5.27 -3.69 -9.22
N ALA A 28 -4.56 -2.68 -8.70
CA ALA A 28 -5.16 -1.67 -7.83
C ALA A 28 -6.15 -0.76 -8.57
N ARG A 29 -5.92 -0.47 -9.86
CA ARG A 29 -6.90 0.25 -10.70
C ARG A 29 -8.14 -0.60 -10.96
N GLU A 30 -7.97 -1.90 -11.22
CA GLU A 30 -9.08 -2.83 -11.44
C GLU A 30 -9.89 -3.07 -10.14
N LYS A 31 -9.21 -3.13 -8.99
CA LYS A 31 -9.81 -3.40 -7.67
C LYS A 31 -9.38 -2.36 -6.62
N PRO A 32 -9.93 -1.13 -6.65
CA PRO A 32 -9.48 -0.03 -5.80
C PRO A 32 -9.73 -0.25 -4.30
N LEU A 33 -10.56 -1.19 -3.88
CA LEU A 33 -10.77 -1.49 -2.45
C LEU A 33 -9.78 -2.53 -1.90
N TYR A 34 -8.92 -3.09 -2.75
CA TYR A 34 -8.07 -4.20 -2.35
C TYR A 34 -6.78 -3.67 -1.74
N GLY A 35 -6.54 -4.04 -0.47
CA GLY A 35 -5.25 -3.83 0.18
C GLY A 35 -4.20 -4.84 -0.28
N TYR A 36 -2.95 -4.60 0.10
CA TYR A 36 -1.79 -5.42 -0.28
C TYR A 36 -1.98 -6.93 -0.05
N ARG A 37 -2.69 -7.35 1.02
CA ARG A 37 -2.98 -8.77 1.29
C ARG A 37 -3.87 -9.43 0.23
N ARG A 38 -4.86 -8.71 -0.31
CA ARG A 38 -5.73 -9.23 -1.37
C ARG A 38 -5.05 -9.19 -2.72
N LEU A 39 -4.24 -8.15 -2.96
CA LEU A 39 -3.40 -8.07 -4.16
C LEU A 39 -2.36 -9.19 -4.20
N GLN A 40 -1.79 -9.60 -3.05
CA GLN A 40 -0.87 -10.73 -2.98
C GLN A 40 -1.49 -12.00 -3.55
N VAL A 41 -2.73 -12.33 -3.19
CA VAL A 41 -3.42 -13.52 -3.70
C VAL A 41 -3.67 -13.42 -5.21
N LEU A 42 -3.95 -12.23 -5.74
CA LEU A 42 -4.12 -12.02 -7.17
C LEU A 42 -2.81 -12.23 -7.93
N VAL A 43 -1.72 -11.68 -7.43
CA VAL A 43 -0.38 -11.85 -8.01
C VAL A 43 0.08 -13.31 -7.93
N GLU A 44 -0.23 -14.00 -6.82
CA GLU A 44 0.04 -15.44 -6.68
C GLU A 44 -0.77 -16.30 -7.66
N ARG A 45 -2.00 -15.89 -8.01
CA ARG A 45 -2.83 -16.55 -9.02
C ARG A 45 -2.32 -16.34 -10.45
N GLU A 46 -1.68 -15.20 -10.72
CA GLU A 46 -0.98 -14.96 -11.98
C GLU A 46 0.36 -15.74 -12.09
N GLY A 47 0.73 -16.50 -11.04
CA GLY A 47 1.90 -17.37 -11.04
C GLY A 47 3.16 -16.76 -10.43
N GLU A 48 3.11 -15.50 -9.96
CA GLU A 48 4.25 -14.88 -9.28
C GLU A 48 4.11 -15.01 -7.76
N ARG A 49 4.85 -15.95 -7.17
CA ARG A 49 4.99 -16.03 -5.71
C ARG A 49 5.89 -14.90 -5.20
N VAL A 50 5.27 -13.77 -4.82
CA VAL A 50 5.97 -12.62 -4.24
C VAL A 50 5.85 -12.64 -2.73
N ASN A 51 6.98 -12.50 -2.03
CA ASN A 51 6.98 -12.36 -0.57
C ASN A 51 6.15 -11.14 -0.14
N HIS A 52 5.24 -11.34 0.81
CA HIS A 52 4.38 -10.29 1.39
C HIS A 52 5.15 -9.05 1.85
N LYS A 53 6.41 -9.19 2.32
CA LYS A 53 7.27 -8.05 2.70
C LYS A 53 7.67 -7.20 1.49
N ARG A 54 8.04 -7.85 0.38
CA ARG A 54 8.40 -7.19 -0.88
C ARG A 54 7.19 -6.48 -1.47
N LEU A 55 6.06 -7.17 -1.50
CA LEU A 55 4.82 -6.61 -2.03
C LEU A 55 4.35 -5.40 -1.21
N TRP A 56 4.43 -5.46 0.13
CA TRP A 56 4.09 -4.32 0.98
C TRP A 56 5.01 -3.11 0.75
N ARG A 57 6.33 -3.32 0.58
CA ARG A 57 7.27 -2.24 0.27
C ARG A 57 6.91 -1.55 -1.04
N VAL A 58 6.76 -2.33 -2.11
CA VAL A 58 6.43 -1.81 -3.45
C VAL A 58 5.05 -1.16 -3.46
N TYR A 59 4.06 -1.73 -2.78
CA TYR A 59 2.72 -1.15 -2.63
C TYR A 59 2.76 0.22 -1.94
N ARG A 60 3.59 0.36 -0.90
CA ARG A 60 3.78 1.63 -0.18
C ARG A 60 4.51 2.66 -1.03
N GLU A 61 5.57 2.27 -1.74
CA GLU A 61 6.32 3.12 -2.67
C GLU A 61 5.47 3.55 -3.87
N ALA A 62 4.56 2.69 -4.32
CA ALA A 62 3.59 2.98 -5.39
C ALA A 62 2.45 3.91 -4.95
N GLY A 63 2.34 4.26 -3.66
CA GLY A 63 1.29 5.15 -3.15
C GLY A 63 -0.13 4.57 -3.23
N LEU A 64 -0.25 3.25 -3.36
CA LEU A 64 -1.54 2.55 -3.53
C LEU A 64 -2.33 2.43 -2.21
N CYS A 65 -1.76 2.91 -1.11
CA CYS A 65 -2.40 2.91 0.20
C CYS A 65 -3.75 3.62 0.17
N LEU A 66 -4.80 2.90 0.56
CA LEU A 66 -6.14 3.46 0.67
C LEU A 66 -6.16 4.60 1.67
N LYS A 67 -6.57 5.79 1.22
CA LYS A 67 -6.87 6.91 2.12
C LYS A 67 -8.00 6.49 3.06
N ARG A 68 -7.69 6.38 4.35
CA ARG A 68 -8.72 6.24 5.38
C ARG A 68 -9.60 7.48 5.35
N LYS A 69 -10.89 7.32 5.02
CA LYS A 69 -11.87 8.40 5.16
C LYS A 69 -11.95 8.77 6.64
N LYS A 70 -11.69 10.04 6.97
CA LYS A 70 -11.90 10.56 8.33
C LYS A 70 -13.36 10.32 8.70
N ARG A 71 -13.62 9.65 9.82
CA ARG A 71 -15.00 9.50 10.34
C ARG A 71 -15.55 10.91 10.53
N ARG A 72 -16.69 11.20 9.91
CA ARG A 72 -17.42 12.44 10.18
C ARG A 72 -17.87 12.38 11.63
N HIS A 73 -17.47 13.36 12.43
CA HIS A 73 -17.98 13.51 13.78
C HIS A 73 -19.44 13.90 13.64
N CYS A 74 -20.37 12.96 13.87
CA CYS A 74 -21.78 13.26 13.92
C CYS A 74 -22.00 14.14 15.15
N ILE A 75 -22.07 15.46 14.95
CA ILE A 75 -22.62 16.36 15.96
C ILE A 75 -24.08 15.90 16.13
N ARG A 76 -24.42 15.36 17.30
CA ARG A 76 -25.82 15.12 17.67
C ARG A 76 -26.47 16.49 17.78
N ILE A 77 -27.07 16.96 16.69
CA ILE A 77 -27.97 18.11 16.77
C ILE A 77 -29.18 17.59 17.56
N GLY A 78 -29.36 18.10 18.78
CA GLY A 78 -30.45 17.73 19.69
C GLY A 78 -31.80 18.24 19.21
N LEU A 79 -32.16 17.97 17.95
CA LEU A 79 -33.49 18.28 17.44
C LEU A 79 -34.47 17.30 18.10
N PRO A 80 -35.45 17.77 18.88
CA PRO A 80 -36.50 16.91 19.38
C PRO A 80 -37.22 16.28 18.18
N ARG A 81 -37.49 14.98 18.24
CA ARG A 81 -38.33 14.31 17.23
C ARG A 81 -39.72 14.96 17.25
N PRO A 82 -40.25 15.45 16.12
CA PRO A 82 -41.62 15.94 16.09
C PRO A 82 -42.57 14.75 16.30
N TYR A 83 -43.56 14.95 17.16
CA TYR A 83 -44.70 14.05 17.36
C TYR A 83 -45.70 14.20 16.21
#